data_AF-A0A8T6VDT9-F1
#
_entry.id   AF-A0A8T6VDT9-F1
#
_cell.length_a   1.000
_cell.length_b   1.000
_cell.length_c   1.000
_cell.angle_alpha   90.00
_cell.angle_beta   90.00
_cell.angle_gamma   90.00
#
_symmetry.space_group_name_H-M   'P 1'
#
loop_
_entity.id
_entity.type
_entity.pdbx_description
1 polymer ?
#
loop_
_entity_poly.entity_id
_entity_poly.type
_entity_poly.pdbx_seq_one_letter_code
_entity_poly.pdbx_strand_id
1 'polypeptide(L)'
;MGYFEYAWSLFFVKDKFKTKLLIDPELDQPILSHDEIGFVIVLPEPALHQEEQTISFLGYQFPEGPKGKLQAVELFKACVFHLSAHVAISDSEVYSEWEKQKDIRIAKFSESLVEDDRVNEYISARHPDKLREIAFANSLAFTRSRSLRRIWNPATRVMTALLMQLNVGLTKGDVRTEEWRTINGVTGSLGQLKTTSSELLASRHLNSDNARVEVADEIYNALECYGPILEVPALPHTEKLSHCSLFPRYRVQPDDGAGEIFSKSLATLGEASAANMQHRLEEKAVEAEAFQVYNSWVNEKAREKKTLDRYEELVLATRFKSIAFPGEDYTEYLRARAETKSETRRLISSLMVGFDALDEDPRKLFG
;
A
#
# COMPACT_ATOMS: atom_id res chain seq x y z
N MET A 1 16.11 0.97 -11.72
CA MET A 1 15.27 0.30 -10.72
C MET A 1 14.75 1.42 -9.87
N GLY A 2 13.74 2.07 -10.40
CA GLY A 2 12.97 3.08 -9.71
C GLY A 2 12.05 2.40 -8.70
N TYR A 3 11.14 3.18 -8.14
CA TYR A 3 10.21 2.69 -7.13
C TYR A 3 9.26 1.62 -7.67
N PHE A 4 8.94 1.61 -8.97
CA PHE A 4 8.09 0.59 -9.58
C PHE A 4 8.72 -0.80 -9.56
N GLU A 5 9.93 -0.96 -10.11
CA GLU A 5 10.57 -2.27 -10.09
C GLU A 5 10.97 -2.69 -8.68
N TYR A 6 11.26 -1.71 -7.82
CA TYR A 6 11.53 -1.96 -6.42
C TYR A 6 10.29 -2.50 -5.71
N ALA A 7 9.11 -1.89 -5.89
CA ALA A 7 7.86 -2.42 -5.36
C ALA A 7 7.59 -3.84 -5.86
N TRP A 8 7.76 -4.11 -7.16
CA TRP A 8 7.66 -5.46 -7.70
C TRP A 8 8.66 -6.45 -7.10
N SER A 9 9.86 -6.00 -6.70
CA SER A 9 10.85 -6.87 -6.04
C SER A 9 10.41 -7.27 -4.63
N LEU A 10 9.72 -6.37 -3.92
CA LEU A 10 9.24 -6.55 -2.54
C LEU A 10 7.90 -7.30 -2.44
N PHE A 11 7.06 -7.22 -3.47
CA PHE A 11 5.70 -7.74 -3.48
C PHE A 11 5.61 -9.26 -3.17
N PHE A 12 4.70 -9.69 -2.30
CA PHE A 12 4.53 -11.10 -1.93
C PHE A 12 3.94 -11.95 -3.06
N VAL A 13 2.94 -11.44 -3.79
CA VAL A 13 2.25 -12.18 -4.86
C VAL A 13 2.81 -11.82 -6.24
N LYS A 14 3.66 -12.66 -6.81
CA LYS A 14 4.35 -12.37 -8.09
C LYS A 14 3.51 -12.60 -9.35
N ASP A 15 2.20 -12.84 -9.24
CA ASP A 15 1.34 -13.05 -10.41
C ASP A 15 0.99 -11.72 -11.10
N LYS A 16 1.81 -11.37 -12.08
CA LYS A 16 1.69 -10.14 -12.88
C LYS A 16 0.49 -10.11 -13.83
N PHE A 17 -0.35 -11.15 -13.87
CA PHE A 17 -1.59 -11.14 -14.65
C PHE A 17 -2.82 -10.79 -13.80
N LYS A 18 -2.77 -11.14 -12.50
CA LYS A 18 -3.89 -10.95 -11.57
C LYS A 18 -3.81 -9.66 -10.78
N THR A 19 -2.61 -9.17 -10.49
CA THR A 19 -2.42 -7.96 -9.71
C THR A 19 -1.85 -6.85 -10.59
N LYS A 20 -2.58 -5.74 -10.64
CA LYS A 20 -2.18 -4.52 -11.33
C LYS A 20 -1.52 -3.58 -10.34
N LEU A 21 -0.21 -3.39 -10.47
CA LEU A 21 0.55 -2.43 -9.68
C LEU A 21 0.86 -1.19 -10.52
N LEU A 22 0.54 -0.01 -10.00
CA LEU A 22 0.75 1.29 -10.62
C LEU A 22 1.50 2.22 -9.65
N ILE A 23 2.24 3.19 -10.20
CA ILE A 23 2.87 4.28 -9.44
C ILE A 23 2.25 5.60 -9.90
N ASP A 24 1.80 6.41 -8.96
CA ASP A 24 1.23 7.74 -9.21
C ASP A 24 1.86 8.78 -8.27
N PRO A 25 2.68 9.71 -8.78
CA PRO A 25 3.35 10.72 -7.97
C PRO A 25 2.40 11.79 -7.40
N GLU A 26 1.16 11.89 -7.88
CA GLU A 26 0.18 12.87 -7.38
C GLU A 26 -0.58 12.37 -6.15
N LEU A 27 -0.49 11.07 -5.84
CA LEU A 27 -1.15 10.48 -4.68
C LEU A 27 -0.50 10.87 -3.36
N ASP A 28 -1.35 11.18 -2.38
CA ASP A 28 -0.93 11.45 -1.00
C ASP A 28 -1.07 10.24 -0.07
N GLN A 29 -1.72 9.17 -0.54
CA GLN A 29 -1.90 7.91 0.15
C GLN A 29 -2.13 6.78 -0.87
N PRO A 30 -1.72 5.52 -0.59
CA PRO A 30 -1.97 4.41 -1.47
C PRO A 30 -3.46 4.12 -1.70
N ILE A 31 -3.76 3.49 -2.84
CA ILE A 31 -5.11 3.04 -3.20
C ILE A 31 -5.08 1.53 -3.41
N LEU A 32 -6.06 0.84 -2.83
CA LEU A 32 -6.39 -0.55 -3.09
C LEU A 32 -7.80 -0.61 -3.69
N SER A 33 -7.94 -1.24 -4.84
CA SER A 33 -9.22 -1.45 -5.50
C SER A 33 -9.22 -2.74 -6.31
N HIS A 34 -10.31 -2.99 -7.04
CA HIS A 34 -10.46 -4.14 -7.92
C HIS A 34 -10.87 -3.71 -9.33
N ASP A 35 -10.35 -4.43 -10.32
CA ASP A 35 -10.87 -4.46 -11.68
C ASP A 35 -11.56 -5.81 -11.96
N GLU A 36 -11.99 -6.06 -13.20
CA GLU A 36 -12.67 -7.29 -13.61
C GLU A 36 -11.81 -8.57 -13.45
N ILE A 37 -10.48 -8.42 -13.32
CA ILE A 37 -9.52 -9.53 -13.31
C ILE A 37 -8.94 -9.75 -11.91
N GLY A 38 -8.74 -8.69 -11.13
CA GLY A 38 -8.21 -8.80 -9.78
C GLY A 38 -7.88 -7.46 -9.13
N PHE A 39 -6.95 -7.50 -8.19
CA PHE A 39 -6.57 -6.33 -7.42
C PHE A 39 -5.81 -5.29 -8.24
N VAL A 40 -6.12 -4.02 -7.99
CA VAL A 40 -5.40 -2.86 -8.48
C VAL A 40 -4.83 -2.11 -7.29
N ILE A 41 -3.51 -1.95 -7.27
CA ILE A 41 -2.77 -1.16 -6.29
C ILE A 41 -2.17 0.04 -6.99
N VAL A 42 -2.42 1.22 -6.45
CA VAL A 42 -1.74 2.44 -6.86
C VAL A 42 -0.90 2.95 -5.70
N LEU A 43 0.42 2.93 -5.88
CA LEU A 43 1.37 3.39 -4.89
C LEU A 43 1.78 4.84 -5.18
N PRO A 44 1.88 5.68 -4.15
CA PRO A 44 2.48 7.00 -4.29
C PRO A 44 3.98 6.90 -4.51
N GLU A 45 4.55 7.91 -5.17
CA GLU A 45 5.99 8.02 -5.38
C GLU A 45 6.58 9.13 -4.47
N PRO A 46 7.74 8.90 -3.84
CA PRO A 46 8.46 9.99 -3.16
C PRO A 46 8.83 11.10 -4.14
N ALA A 47 8.72 12.37 -3.72
CA ALA A 47 9.09 13.53 -4.53
C ALA A 47 10.24 14.32 -3.89
N LEU A 48 11.16 14.81 -4.74
CA LEU A 48 12.33 15.56 -4.29
C LEU A 48 12.09 17.05 -4.45
N HIS A 49 12.27 17.81 -3.37
CA HIS A 49 12.24 19.27 -3.36
C HIS A 49 13.67 19.79 -3.20
N GLN A 50 14.34 20.02 -4.33
CA GLN A 50 15.76 20.43 -4.38
C GLN A 50 16.01 21.75 -3.63
N GLU A 51 15.08 22.70 -3.70
CA GLU A 51 15.21 24.01 -3.02
C GLU A 51 15.16 23.86 -1.49
N GLU A 52 14.35 22.93 -0.98
CA GLU A 52 14.15 22.71 0.46
C GLU A 52 15.10 21.64 1.03
N GLN A 53 15.82 20.91 0.17
CA GLN A 53 16.60 19.72 0.51
C GLN A 53 15.76 18.71 1.31
N THR A 54 14.54 18.46 0.83
CA THR A 54 13.59 17.53 1.43
C THR A 54 13.07 16.50 0.45
N ILE A 55 12.68 15.36 0.98
CA ILE A 55 11.97 14.29 0.29
C ILE A 55 10.54 14.31 0.85
N SER A 56 9.54 14.52 0.00
CA SER A 56 8.14 14.44 0.39
C SER A 56 7.58 13.06 0.06
N PHE A 57 6.87 12.45 1.00
CA PHE A 57 6.21 11.16 0.79
C PHE A 57 5.07 10.97 1.80
N LEU A 58 3.88 10.55 1.34
CA LEU A 58 2.67 10.39 2.15
C LEU A 58 2.31 11.63 3.00
N GLY A 59 2.63 12.81 2.49
CA GLY A 59 2.45 14.09 3.20
C GLY A 59 3.53 14.42 4.23
N TYR A 60 4.48 13.52 4.50
CA TYR A 60 5.65 13.81 5.33
C TYR A 60 6.75 14.51 4.55
N GLN A 61 7.57 15.32 5.23
CA GLN A 61 8.77 15.93 4.67
C GLN A 61 10.01 15.42 5.41
N PHE A 62 10.78 14.54 4.78
CA PHE A 62 12.02 13.98 5.30
C PHE A 62 13.21 14.85 4.87
N PRO A 63 14.29 14.93 5.66
CA PRO A 63 15.53 15.56 5.21
C PRO A 63 16.19 14.74 4.09
N GLU A 64 16.84 15.38 3.11
CA GLU A 64 17.56 14.67 2.02
C GLU A 64 18.85 13.95 2.48
N GLY A 65 19.15 13.94 3.77
CA GLY A 65 20.28 13.19 4.34
C GLY A 65 20.07 11.66 4.30
N PRO A 66 21.12 10.87 4.57
CA PRO A 66 21.04 9.40 4.58
C PRO A 66 19.90 8.84 5.43
N LYS A 67 19.69 9.41 6.62
CA LYS A 67 18.59 9.02 7.51
C LYS A 67 17.21 9.29 6.92
N GLY A 68 16.97 10.45 6.32
CA GLY A 68 15.65 10.75 5.76
C GLY A 68 15.36 9.95 4.49
N LYS A 69 16.40 9.63 3.69
CA LYS A 69 16.29 8.65 2.60
C LYS A 69 15.89 7.26 3.11
N LEU A 70 16.54 6.80 4.18
CA LEU A 70 16.20 5.54 4.85
C LEU A 70 14.74 5.55 5.32
N GLN A 71 14.32 6.57 6.07
CA GLN A 71 12.95 6.69 6.57
C GLN A 71 11.91 6.71 5.45
N ALA A 72 12.17 7.42 4.34
CA ALA A 72 11.27 7.45 3.19
C ALA A 72 11.15 6.07 2.53
N VAL A 73 12.26 5.33 2.42
CA VAL A 73 12.27 3.97 1.84
C VAL A 73 11.60 2.96 2.80
N GLU A 74 11.83 3.03 4.11
CA GLU A 74 11.13 2.19 5.09
C GLU A 74 9.61 2.42 5.05
N LEU A 75 9.18 3.68 4.93
CA LEU A 75 7.78 4.02 4.77
C LEU A 75 7.21 3.50 3.44
N PHE A 76 7.98 3.56 2.34
CA PHE A 76 7.56 3.01 1.05
C PHE A 76 7.40 1.49 1.12
N LYS A 77 8.37 0.79 1.72
CA LYS A 77 8.31 -0.65 1.96
C LYS A 77 7.06 -1.04 2.75
N ALA A 78 6.72 -0.26 3.78
CA ALA A 78 5.52 -0.51 4.58
C ALA A 78 4.25 -0.51 3.73
N CYS A 79 4.09 0.47 2.81
CA CYS A 79 2.97 0.47 1.86
C CYS A 79 2.93 -0.80 1.01
N VAL A 80 4.09 -1.18 0.45
CA VAL A 80 4.17 -2.35 -0.43
C VAL A 80 3.84 -3.64 0.31
N PHE A 81 4.40 -3.85 1.51
CA PHE A 81 4.18 -5.07 2.28
C PHE A 81 2.72 -5.19 2.73
N HIS A 82 2.14 -4.11 3.24
CA HIS A 82 0.76 -4.09 3.70
C HIS A 82 -0.22 -4.38 2.56
N LEU A 83 -0.14 -3.63 1.45
CA LEU A 83 -1.06 -3.81 0.32
C LEU A 83 -0.83 -5.14 -0.40
N SER A 84 0.42 -5.63 -0.45
CA SER A 84 0.69 -6.95 -1.00
C SER A 84 0.13 -8.07 -0.14
N ALA A 85 0.00 -7.88 1.17
CA ALA A 85 -0.63 -8.86 2.04
C ALA A 85 -2.14 -8.90 1.83
N HIS A 86 -2.82 -7.76 1.63
CA HIS A 86 -4.23 -7.76 1.20
C HIS A 86 -4.43 -8.59 -0.06
N VAL A 87 -3.60 -8.39 -1.08
CA VAL A 87 -3.68 -9.18 -2.33
C VAL A 87 -3.49 -10.69 -2.08
N ALA A 88 -2.75 -11.06 -1.04
CA ALA A 88 -2.48 -12.46 -0.72
C ALA A 88 -3.63 -13.15 0.03
N ILE A 89 -4.41 -12.42 0.84
CA ILE A 89 -5.35 -13.04 1.79
C ILE A 89 -6.77 -12.45 1.81
N SER A 90 -6.95 -11.23 1.30
CA SER A 90 -8.24 -10.55 1.34
C SER A 90 -9.11 -10.99 0.16
N ASP A 91 -10.41 -10.99 0.42
CA ASP A 91 -11.45 -11.22 -0.57
C ASP A 91 -12.51 -10.14 -0.37
N SER A 92 -12.68 -9.29 -1.38
CA SER A 92 -13.56 -8.13 -1.34
C SER A 92 -15.04 -8.49 -1.55
N GLU A 93 -15.35 -9.70 -2.03
CA GLU A 93 -16.74 -10.11 -2.21
C GLU A 93 -17.42 -10.43 -0.88
N VAL A 94 -16.63 -10.72 0.17
CA VAL A 94 -17.11 -11.18 1.47
C VAL A 94 -18.05 -10.19 2.15
N TYR A 95 -17.81 -8.88 2.00
CA TYR A 95 -18.61 -7.84 2.65
C TYR A 95 -19.72 -7.27 1.75
N SER A 96 -19.75 -7.64 0.46
CA SER A 96 -20.58 -7.00 -0.57
C SER A 96 -22.09 -6.99 -0.25
N GLU A 97 -22.63 -8.05 0.34
CA GLU A 97 -24.04 -8.10 0.77
C GLU A 97 -24.27 -7.36 2.09
N TRP A 98 -23.31 -7.42 3.02
CA TRP A 98 -23.40 -6.82 4.34
C TRP A 98 -23.43 -5.28 4.27
N GLU A 99 -22.73 -4.67 3.32
CA GLU A 99 -22.64 -3.21 3.19
C GLU A 99 -23.90 -2.51 2.65
N LYS A 100 -24.79 -3.22 1.92
CA LYS A 100 -25.86 -2.62 1.08
C LYS A 100 -26.86 -1.71 1.79
N GLN A 101 -26.94 -1.75 3.12
CA GLN A 101 -27.90 -0.98 3.92
C GLN A 101 -27.24 -0.20 5.06
N LYS A 102 -25.92 -0.03 5.02
CA LYS A 102 -25.13 0.57 6.10
C LYS A 102 -24.63 1.96 5.73
N ASP A 103 -24.28 2.80 6.71
CA ASP A 103 -23.48 4.00 6.41
C ASP A 103 -22.13 3.54 5.86
N ILE A 104 -21.89 3.86 4.59
CA ILE A 104 -20.71 3.41 3.83
C ILE A 104 -19.38 3.79 4.50
N ARG A 105 -19.34 4.85 5.31
CA ARG A 105 -18.11 5.28 6.01
C ARG A 105 -17.81 4.37 7.19
N ILE A 106 -18.83 3.97 7.95
CA ILE A 106 -18.65 2.99 9.04
C ILE A 106 -18.37 1.62 8.47
N ALA A 107 -19.10 1.22 7.43
CA ALA A 107 -18.94 -0.08 6.78
C ALA A 107 -17.49 -0.26 6.30
N LYS A 108 -16.99 0.67 5.48
CA LYS A 108 -15.60 0.66 5.00
C LYS A 108 -14.56 0.69 6.11
N PHE A 109 -14.78 1.48 7.18
CA PHE A 109 -13.87 1.48 8.31
C PHE A 109 -13.84 0.14 9.02
N SER A 110 -15.01 -0.48 9.20
CA SER A 110 -15.14 -1.75 9.92
C SER A 110 -14.54 -2.90 9.10
N GLU A 111 -14.80 -2.94 7.79
CA GLU A 111 -14.16 -3.86 6.85
C GLU A 111 -12.64 -3.70 6.88
N SER A 112 -12.15 -2.48 6.65
CA SER A 112 -10.71 -2.20 6.62
C SER A 112 -10.03 -2.56 7.94
N LEU A 113 -10.66 -2.28 9.09
CA LEU A 113 -10.10 -2.65 10.40
C LEU A 113 -9.96 -4.17 10.59
N VAL A 114 -10.93 -4.95 10.11
CA VAL A 114 -10.89 -6.42 10.16
C VAL A 114 -9.82 -6.96 9.20
N GLU A 115 -9.77 -6.45 7.97
CA GLU A 115 -8.78 -6.88 6.98
C GLU A 115 -7.36 -6.48 7.37
N ASP A 116 -7.14 -5.29 7.92
CA ASP A 116 -5.86 -4.81 8.42
C ASP A 116 -5.32 -5.70 9.54
N ASP A 117 -6.17 -6.09 10.49
CA ASP A 117 -5.76 -7.00 11.59
C ASP A 117 -5.32 -8.36 11.05
N ARG A 118 -6.04 -8.90 10.07
CA ARG A 118 -5.70 -10.15 9.38
C ARG A 118 -4.42 -10.02 8.55
N VAL A 119 -4.22 -8.89 7.88
CA VAL A 119 -2.99 -8.60 7.12
C VAL A 119 -1.79 -8.55 8.05
N ASN A 120 -1.92 -7.87 9.19
CA ASN A 120 -0.87 -7.82 10.20
C ASN A 120 -0.56 -9.22 10.75
N GLU A 121 -1.58 -10.04 11.01
CA GLU A 121 -1.39 -11.44 11.41
C GLU A 121 -0.67 -12.26 10.33
N TYR A 122 -1.06 -12.13 9.06
CA TYR A 122 -0.42 -12.82 7.95
C TYR A 122 1.06 -12.45 7.82
N ILE A 123 1.38 -11.15 7.86
CA ILE A 123 2.77 -10.68 7.81
C ILE A 123 3.55 -11.21 9.01
N SER A 124 2.97 -11.14 10.21
CA SER A 124 3.59 -11.65 11.44
C SER A 124 3.90 -13.15 11.36
N ALA A 125 2.98 -13.95 10.80
CA ALA A 125 3.14 -15.39 10.69
C ALA A 125 4.06 -15.85 9.56
N ARG A 126 4.07 -15.14 8.42
CA ARG A 126 4.76 -15.59 7.18
C ARG A 126 6.02 -14.79 6.83
N HIS A 127 6.07 -13.53 7.25
CA HIS A 127 7.09 -12.55 6.90
C HIS A 127 7.46 -11.67 8.11
N PRO A 128 7.81 -12.25 9.27
CA PRO A 128 8.06 -11.49 10.50
C PRO A 128 9.18 -10.46 10.34
N ASP A 129 10.14 -10.72 9.45
CA ASP A 129 11.22 -9.79 9.13
C ASP A 129 10.74 -8.48 8.49
N LYS A 130 9.50 -8.43 7.98
CA LYS A 130 8.86 -7.24 7.38
C LYS A 130 8.04 -6.42 8.36
N LEU A 131 7.83 -6.93 9.57
CA LEU A 131 7.09 -6.20 10.62
C LEU A 131 7.81 -4.93 11.04
N ARG A 132 9.13 -4.86 10.89
CA ARG A 132 9.91 -3.68 11.22
C ARG A 132 9.46 -2.47 10.41
N GLU A 133 9.29 -2.60 9.09
CA GLU A 133 8.86 -1.49 8.25
C GLU A 133 7.42 -1.04 8.57
N ILE A 134 6.52 -1.99 8.83
CA ILE A 134 5.15 -1.69 9.29
C ILE A 134 5.19 -0.98 10.66
N ALA A 135 5.98 -1.47 11.60
CA ALA A 135 6.12 -0.90 12.93
C ALA A 135 6.67 0.53 12.88
N PHE A 136 7.62 0.79 11.97
CA PHE A 136 8.16 2.13 11.69
C PHE A 136 7.09 3.07 11.12
N ALA A 137 6.30 2.61 10.14
CA ALA A 137 5.24 3.43 9.58
C ALA A 137 4.16 3.76 10.64
N ASN A 138 3.80 2.78 11.46
CA ASN A 138 2.87 2.93 12.59
C ASN A 138 3.38 3.92 13.64
N SER A 139 4.64 3.81 14.04
CA SER A 139 5.26 4.68 15.04
C SER A 139 5.41 6.11 14.53
N LEU A 140 5.75 6.29 13.25
CA LEU A 140 5.80 7.59 12.59
C LEU A 140 4.41 8.22 12.53
N ALA A 141 3.40 7.46 12.09
CA ALA A 141 2.01 7.90 12.05
C ALA A 141 1.51 8.31 13.44
N PHE A 142 1.78 7.52 14.47
CA PHE A 142 1.44 7.83 15.86
C PHE A 142 2.14 9.11 16.34
N THR A 143 3.45 9.21 16.12
CA THR A 143 4.25 10.39 16.52
C THR A 143 3.70 11.66 15.89
N ARG A 144 3.22 11.59 14.65
CA ARG A 144 2.74 12.76 13.89
C ARG A 144 1.23 12.99 13.93
N SER A 145 0.45 12.01 14.39
CA SER A 145 -1.00 12.14 14.55
C SER A 145 -1.41 13.27 15.50
N ARG A 146 -2.62 13.80 15.33
CA ARG A 146 -3.27 14.66 16.32
C ARG A 146 -3.55 13.86 17.60
N SER A 147 -3.34 14.48 18.76
CA SER A 147 -3.80 13.89 20.03
C SER A 147 -5.31 13.78 20.04
N LEU A 148 -5.85 12.70 20.62
CA LEU A 148 -7.28 12.43 20.76
C LEU A 148 -8.03 13.59 21.45
N ARG A 149 -7.38 14.31 22.38
CA ARG A 149 -7.94 15.51 23.02
C ARG A 149 -8.26 16.65 22.05
N ARG A 150 -7.63 16.67 20.85
CA ARG A 150 -7.84 17.68 19.80
C ARG A 150 -8.83 17.23 18.72
N ILE A 151 -9.30 15.99 18.77
CA ILE A 151 -10.29 15.45 17.84
C ILE A 151 -11.66 15.66 18.49
N TRP A 152 -12.46 16.57 17.92
CA TRP A 152 -13.75 16.96 18.49
C TRP A 152 -14.83 15.90 18.25
N ASN A 153 -14.88 15.34 17.04
CA ASN A 153 -15.85 14.34 16.64
C ASN A 153 -15.61 13.02 17.41
N PRO A 154 -16.61 12.51 18.17
CA PRO A 154 -16.45 11.28 18.95
C PRO A 154 -16.18 10.04 18.09
N ALA A 155 -16.89 9.86 16.97
CA ALA A 155 -16.73 8.70 16.10
C ALA A 155 -15.31 8.65 15.52
N THR A 156 -14.83 9.75 14.94
CA THR A 156 -13.44 9.86 14.45
C THR A 156 -12.43 9.63 15.58
N ARG A 157 -12.68 10.16 16.78
CA ARG A 157 -11.78 9.97 17.93
C ARG A 157 -11.68 8.49 18.33
N VAL A 158 -12.80 7.77 18.38
CA VAL A 158 -12.83 6.33 18.67
C VAL A 158 -12.14 5.53 17.56
N MET A 159 -12.47 5.79 16.29
CA MET A 159 -11.81 5.15 15.14
C MET A 159 -10.29 5.34 15.15
N THR A 160 -9.84 6.55 15.46
CA THR A 160 -8.40 6.87 15.57
C THR A 160 -7.75 6.12 16.72
N ALA A 161 -8.43 6.07 17.88
CA ALA A 161 -7.93 5.35 19.03
C ALA A 161 -7.84 3.84 18.76
N LEU A 162 -8.81 3.25 18.05
CA LEU A 162 -8.77 1.87 17.59
C LEU A 162 -7.56 1.60 16.69
N LEU A 163 -7.35 2.42 15.65
CA LEU A 163 -6.19 2.28 14.76
C LEU A 163 -4.87 2.32 15.52
N MET A 164 -4.70 3.29 16.44
CA MET A 164 -3.49 3.40 17.25
C MET A 164 -3.33 2.24 18.22
N GLN A 165 -4.41 1.81 18.87
CA GLN A 165 -4.36 0.73 19.84
C GLN A 165 -4.01 -0.60 19.18
N LEU A 166 -4.57 -0.90 18.00
CA LEU A 166 -4.32 -2.15 17.29
C LEU A 166 -2.94 -2.20 16.62
N ASN A 167 -2.46 -1.07 16.10
CA ASN A 167 -1.21 -1.03 15.32
C ASN A 167 0.02 -0.62 16.14
N VAL A 168 -0.18 0.11 17.25
CA VAL A 168 0.92 0.62 18.11
C VAL A 168 0.81 0.10 19.54
N GLY A 169 -0.37 -0.30 20.00
CA GLY A 169 -0.59 -0.73 21.39
C GLY A 169 -0.71 0.43 22.39
N LEU A 170 -0.92 1.65 21.88
CA LEU A 170 -1.03 2.90 22.66
C LEU A 170 -2.09 3.81 22.06
N THR A 171 -2.62 4.74 22.86
CA THR A 171 -3.45 5.85 22.39
C THR A 171 -2.78 7.19 22.66
N LYS A 172 -2.91 8.16 21.74
CA LYS A 172 -2.27 9.47 21.88
C LYS A 172 -3.12 10.49 22.64
N GLY A 173 -2.98 10.51 23.95
CA GLY A 173 -3.74 11.36 24.87
C GLY A 173 -4.93 10.62 25.47
N ASP A 174 -5.76 11.34 26.22
CA ASP A 174 -6.80 10.70 27.04
C ASP A 174 -8.00 10.24 26.21
N VAL A 175 -8.51 9.07 26.58
CA VAL A 175 -9.74 8.47 26.05
C VAL A 175 -10.81 8.52 27.15
N ARG A 176 -12.05 8.83 26.79
CA ARG A 176 -13.16 8.82 27.75
C ARG A 176 -13.51 7.40 28.15
N THR A 177 -14.05 7.21 29.36
CA THR A 177 -14.37 5.86 29.87
C THR A 177 -15.31 5.07 28.96
N GLU A 178 -16.32 5.73 28.38
CA GLU A 178 -17.27 5.08 27.44
C GLU A 178 -16.59 4.67 26.13
N GLU A 179 -15.79 5.57 25.56
CA GLU A 179 -14.98 5.29 24.36
C GLU A 179 -13.99 4.14 24.60
N TRP A 180 -13.38 4.11 25.79
CA TRP A 180 -12.45 3.04 26.16
C TRP A 180 -13.12 1.67 26.28
N ARG A 181 -14.38 1.60 26.74
CA ARG A 181 -15.13 0.34 26.75
C ARG A 181 -15.34 -0.18 25.33
N THR A 182 -15.71 0.71 24.41
CA THR A 182 -15.87 0.36 23.00
C THR A 182 -14.57 -0.12 22.38
N ILE A 183 -13.46 0.59 22.63
CA ILE A 183 -12.14 0.22 22.12
C ILE A 183 -11.73 -1.17 22.60
N ASN A 184 -11.89 -1.46 23.90
CA ASN A 184 -11.57 -2.78 24.44
C ASN A 184 -12.50 -3.87 23.94
N GLY A 185 -13.79 -3.57 23.76
CA GLY A 185 -14.77 -4.50 23.18
C GLY A 185 -14.34 -4.94 21.78
N VAL A 186 -14.11 -3.97 20.89
CA VAL A 186 -13.65 -4.22 19.50
C VAL A 186 -12.31 -4.94 19.46
N THR A 187 -11.32 -4.49 20.27
CA THR A 187 -10.01 -5.15 20.35
C THR A 187 -10.15 -6.61 20.83
N GLY A 188 -11.10 -6.87 21.74
CA GLY A 188 -11.44 -8.21 22.20
C GLY A 188 -12.04 -9.08 21.10
N SER A 189 -12.99 -8.56 20.34
CA SER A 189 -13.62 -9.28 19.20
C SER A 189 -12.59 -9.64 18.12
N LEU A 190 -11.71 -8.70 17.75
CA LEU A 190 -10.62 -8.97 16.81
C LEU A 190 -9.64 -10.03 17.36
N GLY A 191 -9.29 -9.97 18.65
CA GLY A 191 -8.47 -11.01 19.29
C GLY A 191 -9.11 -12.40 19.30
N GLN A 192 -10.43 -12.49 19.42
CA GLN A 192 -11.18 -13.75 19.30
C GLN A 192 -11.19 -14.26 17.86
N LEU A 193 -11.39 -13.38 16.87
CA LEU A 193 -11.32 -13.72 15.45
C LEU A 193 -9.95 -14.31 15.08
N LYS A 194 -8.89 -13.69 15.59
CA LYS A 194 -7.50 -14.17 15.44
C LYS A 194 -7.30 -15.57 15.98
N THR A 195 -7.76 -15.81 17.21
CA THR A 195 -7.68 -17.13 17.86
C THR A 195 -8.44 -18.19 17.05
N THR A 196 -9.66 -17.86 16.63
CA THR A 196 -10.53 -18.73 15.81
C THR A 196 -9.89 -19.04 14.45
N SER A 197 -9.33 -18.03 13.78
CA SER A 197 -8.69 -18.19 12.47
C SER A 197 -7.44 -19.07 12.55
N SER A 198 -6.63 -18.91 13.61
CA SER A 198 -5.48 -19.77 13.89
C SER A 198 -5.88 -21.25 14.11
N GLU A 199 -6.99 -21.51 14.82
CA GLU A 199 -7.54 -22.87 15.03
C GLU A 199 -8.13 -23.49 13.75
N LEU A 200 -8.78 -22.68 12.90
CA LEU A 200 -9.31 -23.11 11.61
C LEU A 200 -8.21 -23.46 10.60
N LEU A 201 -7.12 -22.70 10.60
CA LEU A 201 -5.91 -23.02 9.83
C LEU A 201 -5.29 -24.35 10.25
N ALA A 202 -5.29 -24.67 11.55
CA ALA A 202 -4.81 -25.95 12.08
C ALA A 202 -5.74 -27.13 11.70
N SER A 203 -7.04 -26.89 11.56
CA SER A 203 -8.06 -27.91 11.25
C SER A 203 -8.38 -28.08 9.75
N ARG A 204 -7.71 -27.32 8.86
CA ARG A 204 -7.88 -27.35 7.39
C ARG A 204 -9.26 -26.94 6.86
N HIS A 205 -10.09 -26.27 7.66
CA HIS A 205 -11.30 -25.62 7.17
C HIS A 205 -11.00 -24.14 6.88
N LEU A 206 -11.12 -23.74 5.61
CA LEU A 206 -10.57 -22.47 5.10
C LEU A 206 -11.56 -21.30 5.07
N ASN A 207 -12.80 -21.46 5.51
CA ASN A 207 -13.78 -20.38 5.39
C ASN A 207 -14.19 -19.83 6.77
N SER A 208 -13.63 -18.67 7.11
CA SER A 208 -14.00 -17.84 8.26
C SER A 208 -14.79 -16.58 7.85
N ASP A 209 -15.36 -16.54 6.65
CA ASP A 209 -16.04 -15.37 6.09
C ASP A 209 -17.21 -14.89 6.95
N ASN A 210 -18.00 -15.83 7.48
CA ASN A 210 -19.09 -15.48 8.41
C ASN A 210 -18.55 -14.81 9.67
N ALA A 211 -17.48 -15.34 10.27
CA ALA A 211 -16.89 -14.75 11.48
C ALA A 211 -16.29 -13.35 11.20
N ARG A 212 -15.73 -13.14 9.99
CA ARG A 212 -15.25 -11.82 9.55
C ARG A 212 -16.40 -10.82 9.46
N VAL A 213 -17.50 -11.20 8.81
CA VAL A 213 -18.68 -10.35 8.66
C VAL A 213 -19.34 -10.08 10.02
N GLU A 214 -19.39 -11.07 10.91
CA GLU A 214 -19.90 -10.91 12.28
C GLU A 214 -19.09 -9.86 13.07
N VAL A 215 -17.75 -9.95 13.04
CA VAL A 215 -16.91 -8.96 13.73
C VAL A 215 -17.00 -7.58 13.07
N ALA A 216 -17.07 -7.50 11.74
CA ALA A 216 -17.32 -6.23 11.05
C ALA A 216 -18.67 -5.62 11.48
N ASP A 217 -19.71 -6.43 11.66
CA ASP A 217 -21.01 -5.99 12.17
C ASP A 217 -20.94 -5.49 13.61
N GLU A 218 -20.22 -6.19 14.48
CA GLU A 218 -19.98 -5.74 15.86
C GLU A 218 -19.27 -4.38 15.90
N ILE A 219 -18.23 -4.19 15.08
CA ILE A 219 -17.52 -2.92 14.97
C ILE A 219 -18.46 -1.83 14.46
N TYR A 220 -19.24 -2.13 13.42
CA TYR A 220 -20.21 -1.19 12.85
C TYR A 220 -21.21 -0.71 13.92
N ASN A 221 -21.85 -1.65 14.60
CA ASN A 221 -22.86 -1.36 15.63
C ASN A 221 -22.24 -0.58 16.81
N ALA A 222 -20.99 -0.90 17.16
CA ALA A 222 -20.26 -0.21 18.22
C ALA A 222 -19.95 1.25 17.85
N LEU A 223 -19.71 1.56 16.57
CA LEU A 223 -19.37 2.90 16.10
C LEU A 223 -20.60 3.76 15.77
N GLU A 224 -21.70 3.15 15.37
CA GLU A 224 -22.94 3.84 14.98
C GLU A 224 -23.48 4.78 16.07
N CYS A 225 -23.26 4.44 17.34
CA CYS A 225 -23.74 5.24 18.47
C CYS A 225 -23.00 6.56 18.70
N TYR A 226 -21.84 6.79 18.06
CA TYR A 226 -21.00 7.98 18.27
C TYR A 226 -21.38 9.20 17.40
N GLY A 227 -22.46 9.10 16.63
CA GLY A 227 -23.01 10.19 15.84
C GLY A 227 -22.41 10.29 14.43
N PRO A 228 -22.61 11.43 13.73
CA PRO A 228 -22.25 11.54 12.33
C PRO A 228 -20.73 11.50 12.13
N ILE A 229 -20.30 10.75 11.12
CA ILE A 229 -18.88 10.62 10.76
C ILE A 229 -18.52 11.65 9.71
N LEU A 230 -17.54 12.48 10.02
CA LEU A 230 -17.04 13.53 9.13
C LEU A 230 -15.81 13.07 8.35
N GLU A 231 -14.92 12.33 9.01
CA GLU A 231 -13.70 11.78 8.43
C GLU A 231 -13.50 10.33 8.92
N VAL A 232 -13.14 9.44 8.01
CA VAL A 232 -12.77 8.06 8.30
C VAL A 232 -11.24 7.98 8.30
N PRO A 233 -10.61 7.73 9.46
CA PRO A 233 -9.17 7.67 9.54
C PRO A 233 -8.65 6.36 8.93
N ALA A 234 -7.48 6.44 8.32
CA ALA A 234 -6.67 5.32 7.86
C ALA A 234 -5.20 5.68 8.10
N LEU A 235 -4.33 4.70 8.36
CA LEU A 235 -2.92 4.98 8.56
C LEU A 235 -2.28 5.39 7.22
N PRO A 236 -1.36 6.37 7.17
CA PRO A 236 -0.90 6.91 5.88
C PRO A 236 -0.27 5.91 4.91
N HIS A 237 0.26 4.79 5.42
CA HIS A 237 0.86 3.73 4.61
C HIS A 237 -0.14 2.64 4.16
N THR A 238 -1.37 2.66 4.68
CA THR A 238 -2.46 1.75 4.29
C THR A 238 -3.34 2.41 3.23
N GLU A 239 -4.33 1.68 2.70
CA GLU A 239 -5.23 2.18 1.67
C GLU A 239 -6.05 3.39 2.13
N LYS A 240 -6.27 4.30 1.19
CA LYS A 240 -7.07 5.50 1.41
C LYS A 240 -8.56 5.17 1.49
N LEU A 241 -9.13 5.25 2.68
CA LEU A 241 -10.58 5.09 2.89
C LEU A 241 -11.37 6.38 2.61
N SER A 242 -10.86 7.52 3.09
CA SER A 242 -11.48 8.83 2.90
C SER A 242 -10.46 9.95 3.12
N HIS A 243 -10.86 11.22 2.93
CA HIS A 243 -10.01 12.34 3.33
C HIS A 243 -9.81 12.34 4.86
N CYS A 244 -8.56 12.32 5.32
CA CYS A 244 -8.21 12.30 6.74
C CYS A 244 -7.29 13.48 7.10
N SER A 245 -7.73 14.32 8.04
CA SER A 245 -6.96 15.49 8.50
C SER A 245 -6.07 15.22 9.72
N LEU A 246 -6.08 13.97 10.21
CA LEU A 246 -5.49 13.58 11.49
C LEU A 246 -3.98 13.37 11.45
N PHE A 247 -3.42 13.17 10.25
CA PHE A 247 -1.98 13.00 10.01
C PHE A 247 -1.46 14.24 9.28
N PRO A 248 -1.19 15.33 10.02
CA PRO A 248 -0.78 16.59 9.42
C PRO A 248 0.60 16.49 8.76
N ARG A 249 0.73 17.19 7.63
CA ARG A 249 1.94 17.25 6.80
C ARG A 249 2.99 18.13 7.48
N TYR A 250 4.01 17.50 8.06
CA TYR A 250 5.07 18.20 8.79
C TYR A 250 6.46 17.62 8.48
N ARG A 251 7.48 18.45 8.74
CA ARG A 251 8.89 18.04 8.70
C ARG A 251 9.17 16.96 9.74
N VAL A 252 9.62 15.82 9.27
CA VAL A 252 10.03 14.65 10.07
C VAL A 252 11.40 14.92 10.67
N GLN A 253 11.54 14.60 11.96
CA GLN A 253 12.81 14.68 12.68
C GLN A 253 13.56 13.35 12.55
N PRO A 254 14.90 13.35 12.64
CA PRO A 254 15.70 12.14 12.45
C PRO A 254 15.35 10.97 13.39
N ASP A 255 14.80 11.26 14.56
CA ASP A 255 14.46 10.26 15.58
C ASP A 255 12.96 9.91 15.60
N ASP A 256 12.16 10.52 14.71
CA ASP A 256 10.75 10.15 14.57
C ASP A 256 10.60 8.74 14.01
N GLY A 257 9.58 8.04 14.50
CA GLY A 257 9.33 6.67 14.09
C GLY A 257 10.29 5.65 14.71
N ALA A 258 11.22 6.09 15.56
CA ALA A 258 12.14 5.22 16.30
C ALA A 258 11.84 5.22 17.82
N GLY A 259 12.60 4.40 18.57
CA GLY A 259 12.59 4.40 20.03
C GLY A 259 11.46 3.58 20.68
N GLU A 260 10.89 4.11 21.77
CA GLU A 260 9.92 3.39 22.60
C GLU A 260 8.61 3.08 21.85
N ILE A 261 8.10 4.06 21.09
CA ILE A 261 6.86 3.89 20.30
C ILE A 261 7.06 2.81 19.23
N PHE A 262 8.21 2.80 18.56
CA PHE A 262 8.57 1.76 17.60
C PHE A 262 8.61 0.38 18.25
N SER A 263 9.30 0.25 19.38
CA SER A 263 9.43 -1.02 20.11
C SER A 263 8.06 -1.55 20.56
N LYS A 264 7.18 -0.63 20.98
CA LYS A 264 5.80 -0.95 21.39
C LYS A 264 4.93 -1.38 20.20
N SER A 265 5.06 -0.69 19.07
CA SER A 265 4.41 -1.05 17.80
C SER A 265 4.81 -2.45 17.35
N LEU A 266 6.12 -2.73 17.32
CA LEU A 266 6.66 -4.03 16.94
C LEU A 266 6.16 -5.17 17.85
N ALA A 267 6.14 -4.93 19.17
CA ALA A 267 5.58 -5.89 20.13
C ALA A 267 4.08 -6.12 19.93
N THR A 268 3.32 -5.08 19.54
CA THR A 268 1.88 -5.17 19.29
C THR A 268 1.57 -6.00 18.04
N LEU A 269 2.40 -5.87 16.99
CA LEU A 269 2.29 -6.65 15.76
C LEU A 269 2.71 -8.13 15.91
N GLY A 270 3.20 -8.54 17.08
CA GLY A 270 3.45 -9.94 17.42
C GLY A 270 4.92 -10.34 17.57
N GLU A 271 5.88 -9.40 17.49
CA GLU A 271 7.28 -9.73 17.72
C GLU A 271 7.62 -9.65 19.22
N ALA A 272 7.45 -10.77 19.93
CA ALA A 272 7.91 -10.89 21.32
C ALA A 272 9.44 -11.08 21.37
N SER A 273 10.17 -9.99 21.62
CA SER A 273 11.50 -9.98 22.27
C SER A 273 12.57 -10.95 21.69
N ALA A 274 12.81 -10.92 20.38
CA ALA A 274 13.97 -11.59 19.76
C ALA A 274 14.96 -10.63 19.03
N ALA A 275 14.68 -9.33 19.01
CA ALA A 275 15.30 -8.39 18.08
C ALA A 275 16.59 -7.67 18.56
N ASN A 276 17.30 -8.15 19.58
CA ASN A 276 18.39 -7.35 20.18
C ASN A 276 19.84 -7.70 19.75
N MET A 277 20.09 -8.72 18.92
CA MET A 277 21.47 -9.05 18.48
C MET A 277 21.74 -9.04 16.97
N GLN A 278 20.73 -9.15 16.10
CA GLN A 278 20.91 -9.09 14.63
C GLN A 278 20.99 -7.64 14.09
N HIS A 279 20.64 -6.66 14.92
CA HIS A 279 20.23 -5.31 14.53
C HIS A 279 21.33 -4.43 13.90
N ARG A 280 22.62 -4.61 14.25
CA ARG A 280 23.71 -3.70 13.81
C ARG A 280 24.33 -4.05 12.46
N LEU A 281 24.27 -5.31 12.02
CA LEU A 281 24.76 -5.73 10.71
C LEU A 281 23.71 -5.48 9.62
N GLU A 282 22.43 -5.59 9.98
CA GLU A 282 21.30 -5.29 9.11
C GLU A 282 21.16 -3.78 8.84
N GLU A 283 21.45 -2.92 9.82
CA GLU A 283 21.31 -1.47 9.68
C GLU A 283 22.11 -0.88 8.50
N LYS A 284 23.38 -1.31 8.34
CA LYS A 284 24.21 -0.86 7.22
C LYS A 284 23.74 -1.39 5.86
N ALA A 285 23.20 -2.60 5.83
CA ALA A 285 22.67 -3.19 4.60
C ALA A 285 21.38 -2.47 4.18
N VAL A 286 20.50 -2.17 5.14
CA VAL A 286 19.26 -1.42 4.90
C VAL A 286 19.56 0.03 4.49
N GLU A 287 20.54 0.69 5.11
CA GLU A 287 21.02 2.01 4.68
C GLU A 287 21.56 1.99 3.24
N ALA A 288 22.37 0.99 2.89
CA ALA A 288 22.92 0.83 1.55
C ALA A 288 21.82 0.56 0.51
N GLU A 289 20.83 -0.28 0.85
CA GLU A 289 19.66 -0.54 0.02
C GLU A 289 18.87 0.76 -0.22
N ALA A 290 18.53 1.49 0.84
CA ALA A 290 17.78 2.74 0.72
C ALA A 290 18.53 3.77 -0.13
N PHE A 291 19.85 3.89 0.05
CA PHE A 291 20.69 4.74 -0.77
C PHE A 291 20.70 4.32 -2.24
N GLN A 292 20.77 3.01 -2.52
CA GLN A 292 20.75 2.47 -3.87
C GLN A 292 19.41 2.72 -4.56
N VAL A 293 18.29 2.44 -3.90
CA VAL A 293 16.93 2.66 -4.43
C VAL A 293 16.75 4.14 -4.75
N TYR A 294 17.07 5.01 -3.80
CA TYR A 294 16.93 6.45 -3.98
C TYR A 294 17.77 6.98 -5.15
N ASN A 295 19.06 6.60 -5.23
CA ASN A 295 19.92 7.08 -6.33
C ASN A 295 19.51 6.49 -7.68
N SER A 296 19.03 5.25 -7.70
CA SER A 296 18.52 4.63 -8.91
C SER A 296 17.31 5.41 -9.44
N TRP A 297 16.39 5.75 -8.55
CA TRP A 297 15.24 6.59 -8.85
C TRP A 297 15.62 7.99 -9.35
N VAL A 298 16.51 8.71 -8.66
CA VAL A 298 16.98 10.04 -9.11
C VAL A 298 17.61 9.97 -10.49
N ASN A 299 18.44 8.96 -10.75
CA ASN A 299 19.07 8.76 -12.05
C ASN A 299 18.04 8.45 -13.14
N GLU A 300 16.98 7.73 -12.82
CA GLU A 300 15.89 7.40 -13.73
C GLU A 300 15.11 8.66 -14.12
N LYS A 301 14.63 9.44 -13.14
CA LYS A 301 13.94 10.71 -13.39
C LYS A 301 14.81 11.71 -14.16
N ALA A 302 16.12 11.75 -13.88
CA ALA A 302 17.05 12.59 -14.64
C ALA A 302 17.19 12.14 -16.11
N ARG A 303 17.16 10.83 -16.39
CA ARG A 303 17.17 10.29 -17.75
C ARG A 303 15.86 10.55 -18.48
N GLU A 304 14.73 10.39 -17.80
CA GLU A 304 13.41 10.72 -18.34
C GLU A 304 13.34 12.19 -18.71
N LYS A 305 13.67 13.09 -17.78
CA LYS A 305 13.68 14.53 -18.02
C LYS A 305 14.56 14.89 -19.22
N LYS A 306 15.80 14.41 -19.27
CA LYS A 306 16.71 14.64 -20.40
C LYS A 306 16.14 14.13 -21.73
N THR A 307 15.34 13.07 -21.70
CA THR A 307 14.70 12.51 -22.88
C THR A 307 13.53 13.41 -23.31
N LEU A 308 12.68 13.83 -22.38
CA LEU A 308 11.58 14.76 -22.64
C LEU A 308 12.09 16.10 -23.18
N ASP A 309 13.12 16.70 -22.56
CA ASP A 309 13.71 17.97 -23.00
C ASP A 309 14.16 17.91 -24.48
N ARG A 310 14.73 16.78 -24.90
CA ARG A 310 15.13 16.55 -26.31
C ARG A 310 13.95 16.47 -27.26
N TYR A 311 12.84 15.89 -26.82
CA TYR A 311 11.64 15.77 -27.66
C TYR A 311 10.79 17.04 -27.65
N GLU A 312 10.88 17.85 -26.61
CA GLU A 312 10.14 19.11 -26.49
C GLU A 312 10.55 20.09 -27.60
N GLU A 313 11.84 20.17 -27.92
CA GLU A 313 12.35 20.95 -29.07
C GLU A 313 11.74 20.49 -30.41
N LEU A 314 11.48 19.18 -30.56
CA LEU A 314 10.90 18.60 -31.77
C LEU A 314 9.37 18.81 -31.84
N VAL A 315 8.70 18.89 -30.69
CA VAL A 315 7.24 19.02 -30.62
C VAL A 315 6.73 20.43 -30.85
N LEU A 316 7.56 21.46 -30.65
CA LEU A 316 7.23 22.84 -31.03
C LEU A 316 6.81 22.97 -32.50
N ALA A 317 7.33 22.08 -33.38
CA ALA A 317 6.99 22.04 -34.80
C ALA A 317 5.73 21.21 -35.13
N THR A 318 5.07 20.63 -34.12
CA THR A 318 3.92 19.73 -34.26
C THR A 318 2.65 20.33 -33.66
N ARG A 319 1.50 19.63 -33.81
CA ARG A 319 0.23 20.01 -33.16
C ARG A 319 0.00 19.31 -31.82
N PHE A 320 1.00 18.58 -31.29
CA PHE A 320 0.86 17.90 -30.01
C PHE A 320 0.86 18.91 -28.86
N LYS A 321 -0.04 18.69 -27.89
CA LYS A 321 -0.21 19.58 -26.73
C LYS A 321 0.90 19.39 -25.70
N SER A 322 1.36 18.16 -25.51
CA SER A 322 2.43 17.80 -24.58
C SER A 322 3.00 16.42 -24.94
N ILE A 323 4.16 16.11 -24.38
CA ILE A 323 4.78 14.79 -24.41
C ILE A 323 4.97 14.36 -22.96
N ALA A 324 4.70 13.09 -22.67
CA ALA A 324 4.99 12.48 -21.39
C ALA A 324 5.40 11.03 -21.60
N PHE A 325 6.12 10.47 -20.63
CA PHE A 325 6.20 9.02 -20.52
C PHE A 325 4.82 8.50 -20.10
N PRO A 326 4.31 7.43 -20.73
CA PRO A 326 3.07 6.80 -20.27
C PRO A 326 3.27 6.24 -18.85
N GLY A 327 2.21 6.23 -18.05
CA GLY A 327 2.23 5.58 -16.74
C GLY A 327 2.61 4.10 -16.85
N GLU A 328 3.34 3.60 -15.86
CA GLU A 328 3.86 2.23 -15.85
C GLU A 328 2.75 1.22 -15.54
N ASP A 329 2.03 0.80 -16.59
CA ASP A 329 0.99 -0.23 -16.52
C ASP A 329 1.43 -1.51 -17.22
N TYR A 330 2.44 -2.17 -16.63
CA TYR A 330 3.00 -3.39 -17.18
C TYR A 330 1.98 -4.54 -17.23
N THR A 331 1.05 -4.56 -16.28
CA THR A 331 0.02 -5.59 -16.17
C THR A 331 -0.98 -5.50 -17.31
N GLU A 332 -1.46 -4.30 -17.63
CA GLU A 332 -2.35 -4.07 -18.78
C GLU A 332 -1.66 -4.46 -20.09
N TYR A 333 -0.38 -4.09 -20.25
CA TYR A 333 0.41 -4.52 -21.39
C TYR A 333 0.48 -6.05 -21.50
N LEU A 334 0.73 -6.76 -20.39
CA LEU A 334 0.78 -8.22 -20.39
C LEU A 334 -0.57 -8.85 -20.73
N ARG A 335 -1.66 -8.32 -20.20
CA ARG A 335 -3.04 -8.76 -20.47
C ARG A 335 -3.40 -8.55 -21.94
N ALA A 336 -3.25 -7.33 -22.46
CA ALA A 336 -3.51 -7.00 -23.86
C ALA A 336 -2.62 -7.82 -24.81
N ARG A 337 -1.34 -8.02 -24.47
CA ARG A 337 -0.43 -8.87 -25.25
C ARG A 337 -0.88 -10.32 -25.26
N ALA A 338 -1.38 -10.85 -24.13
CA ALA A 338 -1.84 -12.23 -24.05
C ALA A 338 -3.10 -12.44 -24.91
N GLU A 339 -4.04 -11.50 -24.84
CA GLU A 339 -5.28 -11.51 -25.60
C GLU A 339 -5.04 -11.43 -27.11
N THR A 340 -4.16 -10.53 -27.55
CA THR A 340 -3.88 -10.30 -28.99
C THR A 340 -2.85 -11.24 -29.59
N LYS A 341 -2.23 -12.12 -28.78
CA LYS A 341 -1.09 -12.96 -29.21
C LYS A 341 -1.44 -13.89 -30.37
N SER A 342 -2.63 -14.47 -30.35
CA SER A 342 -3.02 -15.51 -31.29
C SER A 342 -3.34 -14.92 -32.66
N GLU A 343 -3.99 -13.76 -32.65
CA GLU A 343 -4.45 -12.94 -33.75
C GLU A 343 -3.24 -12.33 -34.45
N THR A 344 -2.32 -11.77 -33.67
CA THR A 344 -1.05 -11.23 -34.18
C THR A 344 -0.23 -12.34 -34.87
N ARG A 345 -0.15 -13.54 -34.28
CA ARG A 345 0.53 -14.68 -34.91
C ARG A 345 -0.14 -15.12 -36.21
N ARG A 346 -1.48 -15.16 -36.24
CA ARG A 346 -2.24 -15.48 -37.46
C ARG A 346 -1.99 -14.44 -38.54
N LEU A 347 -2.06 -13.15 -38.19
CA LEU A 347 -1.82 -12.06 -39.13
C LEU A 347 -0.40 -12.11 -39.71
N ILE A 348 0.63 -12.29 -38.86
CA ILE A 348 2.02 -12.46 -39.31
C ILE A 348 2.15 -13.67 -40.22
N SER A 349 1.54 -14.81 -39.86
CA SER A 349 1.58 -16.02 -40.68
C SER A 349 0.93 -15.80 -42.06
N SER A 350 -0.22 -15.14 -42.10
CA SER A 350 -0.89 -14.76 -43.35
C SER A 350 -0.07 -13.77 -44.19
N LEU A 351 0.59 -12.81 -43.55
CA LEU A 351 1.50 -11.87 -44.23
C LEU A 351 2.72 -12.60 -44.80
N MET A 352 3.29 -13.58 -44.09
CA MET A 352 4.39 -14.40 -44.60
C MET A 352 3.95 -15.22 -45.81
N VAL A 353 2.78 -15.86 -45.77
CA VAL A 353 2.23 -16.57 -46.94
C VAL A 353 2.00 -15.61 -48.11
N GLY A 354 1.46 -14.42 -47.86
CA GLY A 354 1.29 -13.40 -48.90
C GLY A 354 2.61 -12.91 -49.47
N PHE A 355 3.65 -12.78 -48.64
CA PHE A 355 5.00 -12.41 -49.06
C PHE A 355 5.63 -13.52 -49.91
N ASP A 356 5.55 -14.79 -49.47
CA ASP A 356 6.06 -15.94 -50.21
C ASP A 356 5.34 -16.12 -51.57
N ALA A 357 4.04 -15.76 -51.64
CA ALA A 357 3.27 -15.75 -52.88
C ALA A 357 3.70 -14.61 -53.84
N LEU A 358 4.18 -13.49 -53.31
CA LEU A 358 4.73 -12.38 -54.10
C LEU A 358 6.19 -12.65 -54.52
N ASP A 359 6.94 -13.38 -53.69
CA ASP A 359 8.30 -13.87 -53.95
C ASP A 359 8.32 -15.20 -54.75
N GLU A 360 7.19 -15.60 -55.35
CA GLU A 360 7.15 -16.75 -56.24
C GLU A 360 8.18 -16.59 -57.37
N ASP A 361 9.21 -17.45 -57.26
CA ASP A 361 10.36 -17.59 -58.14
C ASP A 361 9.99 -17.42 -59.62
N PRO A 362 10.55 -16.43 -60.35
CA PRO A 362 10.27 -16.22 -61.77
C PRO A 362 10.57 -17.44 -62.65
N ARG A 363 11.23 -18.48 -62.12
CA ARG A 363 11.41 -19.78 -62.80
C ARG A 363 10.14 -20.64 -62.88
N LYS A 364 9.10 -20.37 -62.10
CA LYS A 364 7.78 -21.06 -62.23
C LYS A 364 6.89 -20.46 -63.32
N LEU A 365 7.17 -19.25 -63.79
CA LEU A 365 6.43 -18.59 -64.89
C LEU A 365 6.92 -18.99 -66.30
N PHE A 366 8.06 -19.69 -66.39
CA PHE A 366 8.67 -20.11 -67.66
C PHE A 366 9.01 -21.62 -67.72
N GLY A 367 8.26 -22.45 -66.97
CA GLY A 367 8.32 -23.91 -67.04
C GLY A 367 7.44 -24.48 -68.13
#